data_AF-A0A5J4SQB2-F1
#
_entry.id   AF-A0A5J4SQB2-F1
#
_cell.length_a   1.000
_cell.length_b   1.000
_cell.length_c   1.000
_cell.angle_alpha   90.00
_cell.angle_beta   90.00
_cell.angle_gamma   90.00
#
_symmetry.space_group_name_H-M   'P 1'
#
loop_
_entity.id
_entity.type
_entity.pdbx_description
1 polymer ?
#
loop_
_entity_poly.entity_id
_entity_poly.type
_entity_poly.pdbx_seq_one_letter_code
_entity_poly.pdbx_strand_id
1 'polypeptide(L)'
;MKNSIFLLLLSVLWLNAFAQNAETFEIEKLSSPEDYLVQRPASWGFKTLALQSNGKKTIEKQSEFPDSLVFFAEHPVLQGFLMAYQEHRPLTISPDIIWLLINQGFARHVVNNAEALRNQFVDFEGKKELIVVVDSSTIQIGNKDSKWEVVFPQFIKQISGYTGQEITDILTSDFSTTTPTTQIVSQITIMETFKEYFDYKVIMIGCGIPKITIEGTVDDWEKVLEKTRYISKYDLKWWTNELEPVLQQIINTKKGRFNKKFWMEMIKFHTEKKYGNPKVINGWITKFFPYDKDGIRTNLKSITDISSLASEIVKVPFMCEDRIDEQHVKTYQMEFWAGFVGLSQRADFMLKPEIGWAVINKGQK
;
A
#
# COMPACT_ATOMS: atom_id res chain seq x y z
N MET A 1 38.80 43.35 43.57
CA MET A 1 37.86 42.23 43.31
C MET A 1 37.08 42.52 42.04
N LYS A 2 37.18 41.65 41.03
CA LYS A 2 36.24 41.58 39.89
C LYS A 2 36.16 40.11 39.47
N ASN A 3 34.97 39.53 39.51
CA ASN A 3 34.75 38.15 39.09
C ASN A 3 34.62 38.12 37.56
N SER A 4 35.31 37.18 36.91
CA SER A 4 35.05 36.84 35.50
C SER A 4 34.59 35.40 35.44
N ILE A 5 33.34 35.20 35.01
CA ILE A 5 32.68 33.89 35.01
C ILE A 5 33.20 33.08 33.82
N PHE A 6 33.68 31.86 34.08
CA PHE A 6 34.14 30.95 33.04
C PHE A 6 32.92 30.31 32.35
N LEU A 7 32.47 30.92 31.26
CA LEU A 7 31.29 30.49 30.52
C LEU A 7 31.61 29.22 29.71
N LEU A 8 31.07 28.08 30.16
CA LEU A 8 31.29 26.79 29.53
C LEU A 8 30.52 26.73 28.19
N LEU A 9 31.26 26.79 27.08
CA LEU A 9 30.69 26.65 25.73
C LEU A 9 30.31 25.19 25.46
N LEU A 10 29.08 24.83 25.85
CA LEU A 10 28.44 23.57 25.46
C LEU A 10 28.19 23.58 23.95
N SER A 11 29.09 22.94 23.20
CA SER A 11 28.94 22.69 21.77
C SER A 11 27.81 21.69 21.54
N VAL A 12 26.59 22.19 21.33
CA VAL A 12 25.47 21.38 20.84
C VAL A 12 25.85 20.83 19.48
N LEU A 13 26.06 19.51 19.41
CA LEU A 13 26.29 18.80 18.15
C LEU A 13 25.04 18.94 17.28
N TRP A 14 25.18 19.61 16.14
CA TRP A 14 24.11 19.70 15.15
C TRP A 14 23.89 18.31 14.55
N LEU A 15 22.74 17.71 14.86
CA LEU A 15 22.22 16.61 14.07
C LEU A 15 21.97 17.13 12.66
N ASN A 16 22.79 16.67 11.70
CA ASN A 16 22.58 16.92 10.28
C ASN A 16 21.35 16.15 9.80
N ALA A 17 20.17 16.69 10.09
CA ALA A 17 18.96 16.39 9.35
C ALA A 17 19.21 16.81 7.91
N PHE A 18 19.59 15.86 7.06
CA PHE A 18 19.63 16.05 5.61
C PHE A 18 18.24 16.49 5.17
N ALA A 19 18.11 17.77 4.84
CA ALA A 19 16.88 18.35 4.35
C ALA A 19 16.58 17.79 2.95
N GLN A 20 15.95 16.62 2.92
CA GLN A 20 15.49 15.96 1.69
C GLN A 20 14.62 16.97 0.93
N ASN A 21 15.02 17.32 -0.29
CA ASN A 21 14.35 18.32 -1.10
C ASN A 21 12.92 17.85 -1.41
N ALA A 22 11.94 18.38 -0.67
CA ALA A 22 10.58 17.88 -0.63
C ALA A 22 9.59 18.95 -1.09
N GLU A 23 8.75 18.61 -2.07
CA GLU A 23 7.67 19.47 -2.56
C GLU A 23 6.34 18.73 -2.41
N THR A 24 5.32 19.42 -1.90
CA THR A 24 3.99 18.85 -1.69
C THR A 24 2.98 19.47 -2.66
N PHE A 25 2.27 18.62 -3.39
CA PHE A 25 1.32 19.00 -4.42
C PHE A 25 -0.10 18.57 -4.00
N GLU A 26 -1.09 19.46 -4.19
CA GLU A 26 -2.50 19.15 -4.01
C GLU A 26 -3.06 18.46 -5.26
N ILE A 27 -3.63 17.27 -5.09
CA ILE A 27 -4.28 16.49 -6.14
C ILE A 27 -5.80 16.73 -6.06
N GLU A 28 -6.38 16.59 -4.87
CA GLU A 28 -7.83 16.68 -4.65
C GLU A 28 -8.17 17.35 -3.32
N LYS A 29 -9.31 18.06 -3.30
CA LYS A 29 -9.86 18.70 -2.09
C LYS A 29 -10.79 17.73 -1.39
N LEU A 30 -10.20 16.92 -0.52
CA LEU A 30 -10.87 15.89 0.27
C LEU A 30 -10.85 16.31 1.75
N SER A 31 -11.75 15.76 2.55
CA SER A 31 -11.72 15.88 4.00
C SER A 31 -10.47 15.21 4.58
N SER A 32 -9.81 15.85 5.55
CA SER A 32 -8.79 15.18 6.36
C SER A 32 -9.41 14.05 7.18
N PRO A 33 -8.63 13.00 7.53
CA PRO A 33 -9.05 12.03 8.54
C PRO A 33 -9.29 12.70 9.89
N GLU A 34 -10.20 12.13 10.69
CA GLU A 34 -10.43 12.55 12.09
C GLU A 34 -9.37 11.94 13.03
N ASP A 35 -8.98 10.68 12.78
CA ASP A 35 -8.08 9.90 13.64
C ASP A 35 -6.73 9.54 12.98
N TYR A 36 -5.74 9.27 13.83
CA TYR A 36 -4.46 8.65 13.44
C TYR A 36 -4.63 7.14 13.24
N LEU A 37 -3.98 6.57 12.22
CA LEU A 37 -3.82 5.12 12.11
C LEU A 37 -3.11 4.56 13.34
N VAL A 38 -3.50 3.36 13.75
CA VAL A 38 -2.98 2.69 14.96
C VAL A 38 -1.50 2.39 14.80
N GLN A 39 -0.67 3.09 15.58
CA GLN A 39 0.77 2.88 15.62
C GLN A 39 1.16 1.84 16.69
N ARG A 40 2.32 1.21 16.47
CA ARG A 40 3.01 0.32 17.44
C ARG A 40 4.51 0.66 17.46
N PRO A 41 5.25 0.38 18.55
CA PRO A 41 6.68 0.67 18.61
C PRO A 41 7.43 0.02 17.45
N ALA A 42 8.37 0.72 16.81
CA ALA A 42 8.98 0.23 15.56
C ALA A 42 9.71 -1.12 15.70
N SER A 43 10.18 -1.44 16.91
CA SER A 43 10.71 -2.76 17.30
C SER A 43 9.73 -3.94 17.13
N TRP A 44 8.46 -3.67 16.82
CA TRP A 44 7.48 -4.69 16.44
C TRP A 44 7.62 -5.17 14.99
N GLY A 45 8.19 -4.39 14.08
CA GLY A 45 8.15 -4.68 12.63
C GLY A 45 8.73 -6.03 12.25
N PHE A 46 10.05 -6.19 12.37
CA PHE A 46 10.69 -7.49 12.15
C PHE A 46 10.33 -8.54 13.21
N LYS A 47 9.88 -8.11 14.41
CA LYS A 47 9.51 -9.03 15.49
C LYS A 47 8.21 -9.78 15.23
N THR A 48 7.17 -9.13 14.69
CA THR A 48 5.91 -9.79 14.32
C THR A 48 6.13 -10.77 13.17
N LEU A 49 6.89 -10.35 12.15
CA LEU A 49 7.29 -11.19 11.02
C LEU A 49 8.15 -12.40 11.46
N ALA A 50 9.00 -12.26 12.48
CA ALA A 50 9.73 -13.38 13.07
C ALA A 50 8.81 -14.36 13.82
N LEU A 51 7.87 -13.83 14.61
CA LEU A 51 6.88 -14.62 15.37
C LEU A 51 5.87 -15.36 14.48
N GLN A 52 5.63 -14.90 13.26
CA GLN A 52 4.78 -15.57 12.27
C GLN A 52 5.43 -16.81 11.62
N SER A 53 6.66 -17.17 11.98
CA SER A 53 7.38 -18.32 11.42
C SER A 53 7.59 -19.45 12.45
N ASN A 54 7.42 -20.71 12.02
CA ASN A 54 7.62 -21.89 12.86
C ASN A 54 9.11 -22.09 13.20
N GLY A 55 9.59 -21.41 14.24
CA GLY A 55 10.94 -21.55 14.77
C GLY A 55 11.29 -20.42 15.74
N LYS A 56 12.24 -20.65 16.66
CA LYS A 56 12.68 -19.66 17.64
C LYS A 56 13.66 -18.64 17.01
N LYS A 57 13.14 -17.78 16.13
CA LYS A 57 13.93 -16.70 15.51
C LYS A 57 14.23 -15.57 16.51
N THR A 58 15.47 -15.07 16.53
CA THR A 58 15.89 -13.88 17.31
C THR A 58 16.45 -12.80 16.39
N ILE A 59 16.22 -11.53 16.75
CA ILE A 59 16.82 -10.38 16.06
C ILE A 59 18.15 -10.07 16.76
N GLU A 60 19.27 -10.23 16.06
CA GLU A 60 20.61 -9.92 16.59
C GLU A 60 20.91 -8.42 16.45
N LYS A 61 20.51 -7.83 15.32
CA LYS A 61 20.62 -6.39 15.04
C LYS A 61 19.53 -5.98 14.06
N GLN A 62 19.10 -4.72 14.14
CA GLN A 62 18.29 -4.06 13.13
C GLN A 62 18.76 -2.61 12.92
N SER A 63 18.30 -2.00 11.83
CA SER A 63 18.39 -0.56 11.60
C SER A 63 17.66 0.25 12.68
N GLU A 64 18.01 1.54 12.75
CA GLU A 64 17.24 2.53 13.51
C GLU A 64 15.93 2.86 12.77
N PHE A 65 14.93 3.32 13.53
CA PHE A 65 13.58 3.64 13.07
C PHE A 65 13.01 4.80 13.90
N PRO A 66 11.95 5.49 13.44
CA PRO A 66 11.09 6.30 14.31
C PRO A 66 10.55 5.50 15.50
N ASP A 67 10.15 6.15 16.59
CA ASP A 67 9.66 5.48 17.81
C ASP A 67 8.52 4.49 17.53
N SER A 68 7.61 4.84 16.63
CA SER A 68 6.46 4.04 16.24
C SER A 68 6.16 4.08 14.74
N LEU A 69 5.56 2.99 14.24
CA LEU A 69 5.12 2.82 12.85
C LEU A 69 3.70 2.26 12.79
N VAL A 70 3.04 2.49 11.65
CA VAL A 70 1.86 1.74 11.20
C VAL A 70 2.34 0.51 10.43
N PHE A 71 1.74 -0.66 10.68
CA PHE A 71 2.20 -1.94 10.15
C PHE A 71 1.16 -2.64 9.27
N PHE A 72 1.59 -3.11 8.09
CA PHE A 72 0.76 -3.84 7.13
C PHE A 72 1.41 -5.17 6.69
N ALA A 73 2.03 -5.87 7.65
CA ALA A 73 2.70 -7.16 7.47
C ALA A 73 3.70 -7.18 6.29
N GLU A 74 3.45 -7.98 5.25
CA GLU A 74 4.38 -8.24 4.14
C GLU A 74 4.28 -7.24 2.98
N HIS A 75 3.33 -6.29 3.00
CA HIS A 75 3.18 -5.29 1.91
C HIS A 75 2.92 -3.86 2.42
N PRO A 76 3.85 -3.25 3.22
CA PRO A 76 3.68 -1.90 3.74
C PRO A 76 3.32 -0.84 2.71
N VAL A 77 4.04 -0.73 1.60
CA VAL A 77 3.82 0.31 0.59
C VAL A 77 2.44 0.15 -0.05
N LEU A 78 2.11 -1.03 -0.57
CA LEU A 78 0.85 -1.19 -1.31
C LEU A 78 -0.38 -1.06 -0.40
N GLN A 79 -0.33 -1.66 0.80
CA GLN A 79 -1.45 -1.57 1.75
C GLN A 79 -1.55 -0.16 2.35
N GLY A 80 -0.42 0.46 2.72
CA GLY A 80 -0.40 1.83 3.26
C GLY A 80 -0.84 2.89 2.24
N PHE A 81 -0.48 2.73 0.96
CA PHE A 81 -0.96 3.60 -0.11
C PHE A 81 -2.43 3.36 -0.46
N LEU A 82 -2.92 2.12 -0.39
CA LEU A 82 -4.35 1.83 -0.51
C LEU A 82 -5.14 2.42 0.66
N MET A 83 -4.65 2.28 1.89
CA MET A 83 -5.24 2.85 3.10
C MET A 83 -5.32 4.39 3.00
N ALA A 84 -4.24 5.04 2.55
CA ALA A 84 -4.24 6.48 2.31
C ALA A 84 -5.27 6.91 1.26
N TYR A 85 -5.49 6.10 0.22
CA TYR A 85 -6.50 6.35 -0.81
C TYR A 85 -7.94 6.11 -0.31
N GLN A 86 -8.15 5.21 0.65
CA GLN A 86 -9.45 4.94 1.27
C GLN A 86 -9.83 5.98 2.33
N GLU A 87 -8.85 6.44 3.11
CA GLU A 87 -9.04 7.34 4.26
C GLU A 87 -8.60 8.79 3.99
N HIS A 88 -8.35 9.15 2.72
CA HIS A 88 -7.95 10.50 2.30
C HIS A 88 -6.70 11.03 3.04
N ARG A 89 -5.69 10.18 3.25
CA ARG A 89 -4.42 10.58 3.89
C ARG A 89 -3.41 11.09 2.85
N PRO A 90 -2.64 12.15 3.13
CA PRO A 90 -1.51 12.52 2.30
C PRO A 90 -0.45 11.41 2.22
N LEU A 91 0.28 11.33 1.11
CA LEU A 91 1.38 10.38 0.93
C LEU A 91 2.72 11.06 0.70
N THR A 92 3.81 10.36 1.03
CA THR A 92 5.17 10.71 0.62
C THR A 92 5.79 9.61 -0.24
N ILE A 93 6.43 10.01 -1.34
CA ILE A 93 7.35 9.17 -2.11
C ILE A 93 8.75 9.78 -2.17
N SER A 94 9.77 8.93 -2.32
CA SER A 94 11.16 9.32 -2.49
C SER A 94 11.82 8.48 -3.59
N PRO A 95 12.98 8.92 -4.14
CA PRO A 95 13.75 8.13 -5.10
C PRO A 95 14.11 6.76 -4.56
N ASP A 96 14.42 6.63 -3.27
CA ASP A 96 14.79 5.36 -2.63
C ASP A 96 13.59 4.42 -2.45
N ILE A 97 12.41 4.94 -2.09
CA ILE A 97 11.17 4.15 -2.01
C ILE A 97 10.83 3.59 -3.40
N ILE A 98 10.83 4.42 -4.42
CA ILE A 98 10.49 3.98 -5.79
C ILE A 98 11.58 3.08 -6.38
N TRP A 99 12.86 3.38 -6.15
CA TRP A 99 13.96 2.52 -6.61
C TRP A 99 14.00 1.17 -5.88
N LEU A 100 13.65 1.10 -4.58
CA LEU A 100 13.61 -0.17 -3.86
C LEU A 100 12.52 -1.10 -4.41
N LEU A 101 11.33 -0.59 -4.75
CA LEU A 101 10.28 -1.37 -5.42
C LEU A 101 10.79 -1.96 -6.76
N ILE A 102 11.44 -1.12 -7.59
CA ILE A 102 12.03 -1.55 -8.86
C ILE A 102 13.17 -2.57 -8.64
N ASN A 103 14.03 -2.35 -7.66
CA ASN A 103 15.16 -3.24 -7.39
C ASN A 103 14.69 -4.61 -6.84
N GLN A 104 13.64 -4.63 -6.01
CA GLN A 104 13.03 -5.89 -5.57
C GLN A 104 12.30 -6.61 -6.72
N GLY A 105 11.60 -5.88 -7.60
CA GLY A 105 11.00 -6.47 -8.81
C GLY A 105 12.05 -7.04 -9.78
N PHE A 106 13.21 -6.39 -9.89
CA PHE A 106 14.38 -6.89 -10.62
C PHE A 106 14.97 -8.15 -9.97
N ALA A 107 15.17 -8.16 -8.64
CA ALA A 107 15.65 -9.33 -7.92
C ALA A 107 14.71 -10.53 -8.09
N ARG A 108 13.38 -10.29 -8.04
CA ARG A 108 12.36 -11.31 -8.34
C ARG A 108 12.41 -11.76 -9.80
N HIS A 109 12.64 -10.87 -10.77
CA HIS A 109 12.88 -11.32 -12.16
C HIS A 109 14.05 -12.31 -12.23
N VAL A 110 15.19 -11.98 -11.62
CA VAL A 110 16.40 -12.81 -11.65
C VAL A 110 16.19 -14.16 -10.95
N VAL A 111 15.39 -14.21 -9.89
CA VAL A 111 15.04 -15.47 -9.19
C VAL A 111 14.00 -16.30 -9.94
N ASN A 112 12.90 -15.68 -10.40
CA ASN A 112 11.77 -16.40 -11.00
C ASN A 112 12.08 -16.87 -12.42
N ASN A 113 12.86 -16.07 -13.15
CA ASN A 113 13.39 -16.43 -14.47
C ASN A 113 14.81 -16.98 -14.31
N ALA A 114 15.24 -17.41 -13.11
CA ALA A 114 16.55 -18.03 -12.92
C ALA A 114 16.73 -19.15 -13.93
N GLU A 115 15.69 -19.95 -14.17
CA GLU A 115 15.56 -21.05 -15.15
C GLU A 115 15.77 -20.63 -16.63
N ALA A 116 15.10 -19.58 -17.10
CA ALA A 116 15.30 -19.06 -18.46
C ALA A 116 16.65 -18.33 -18.62
N LEU A 117 17.04 -17.60 -17.57
CA LEU A 117 18.40 -17.09 -17.36
C LEU A 117 19.38 -18.20 -16.99
N ARG A 118 18.96 -19.48 -16.98
CA ARG A 118 19.77 -20.67 -16.68
C ARG A 118 20.06 -21.49 -17.96
N ASN A 119 20.01 -20.88 -19.15
CA ASN A 119 21.21 -21.04 -20.02
C ASN A 119 22.39 -20.18 -19.53
N GLN A 120 22.20 -19.60 -18.34
CA GLN A 120 23.15 -19.51 -17.23
C GLN A 120 23.57 -20.95 -16.69
N PHE A 121 22.60 -21.83 -16.21
CA PHE A 121 22.68 -23.19 -15.50
C PHE A 121 21.42 -24.24 -15.26
N VAL A 122 20.43 -24.63 -16.14
CA VAL A 122 19.16 -25.56 -16.09
C VAL A 122 17.68 -25.08 -15.64
N ASP A 123 16.54 -25.84 -15.72
CA ASP A 123 15.10 -25.30 -15.84
C ASP A 123 13.83 -26.19 -15.42
N PHE A 124 12.69 -25.65 -14.84
CA PHE A 124 11.23 -26.16 -14.79
C PHE A 124 10.09 -25.24 -14.09
N GLU A 125 8.75 -25.59 -14.01
CA GLU A 125 7.54 -24.66 -13.78
C GLU A 125 6.28 -25.08 -12.87
N GLY A 126 5.24 -24.19 -12.56
CA GLY A 126 4.01 -24.39 -11.67
C GLY A 126 2.76 -23.37 -11.70
N LYS A 127 1.66 -23.49 -10.86
CA LYS A 127 0.26 -22.84 -11.03
C LYS A 127 -0.53 -22.19 -9.80
N LYS A 128 -1.78 -21.63 -9.98
CA LYS A 128 -2.57 -20.63 -9.13
C LYS A 128 -4.12 -20.83 -8.83
N GLU A 129 -4.72 -20.07 -7.87
CA GLU A 129 -6.12 -19.44 -7.90
C GLU A 129 -6.35 -18.18 -6.96
N LEU A 130 -7.59 -17.67 -6.69
CA LEU A 130 -7.95 -16.28 -6.19
C LEU A 130 -9.24 -16.10 -5.32
N ILE A 131 -9.33 -15.05 -4.44
CA ILE A 131 -10.45 -14.75 -3.47
C ILE A 131 -10.93 -13.23 -3.41
N VAL A 132 -11.66 -12.74 -2.35
CA VAL A 132 -12.75 -11.70 -2.37
C VAL A 132 -12.94 -10.90 -1.02
N VAL A 133 -13.41 -9.60 -0.97
CA VAL A 133 -14.32 -8.91 0.08
C VAL A 133 -14.44 -7.34 -0.04
N VAL A 134 -15.23 -6.59 0.80
CA VAL A 134 -15.50 -5.10 0.81
C VAL A 134 -15.79 -4.54 2.26
N ASP A 135 -15.92 -3.20 2.43
CA ASP A 135 -15.82 -2.37 3.66
C ASP A 135 -17.16 -1.72 4.21
N SER A 136 -17.10 -0.82 5.21
CA SER A 136 -17.99 -0.79 6.39
C SER A 136 -18.58 0.58 6.84
N SER A 137 -18.09 1.73 6.33
CA SER A 137 -18.16 3.03 7.02
C SER A 137 -19.48 3.83 7.00
N THR A 138 -20.58 3.27 6.48
CA THR A 138 -21.89 3.98 6.41
C THR A 138 -22.92 3.45 7.42
N ILE A 139 -22.70 2.26 7.98
CA ILE A 139 -23.60 1.63 8.95
C ILE A 139 -22.80 1.29 10.21
N GLN A 140 -23.09 1.95 11.32
CA GLN A 140 -22.50 1.61 12.61
C GLN A 140 -23.41 0.58 13.31
N ILE A 141 -23.02 -0.70 13.23
CA ILE A 141 -23.75 -1.80 13.87
C ILE A 141 -23.83 -1.56 15.38
N GLY A 142 -25.06 -1.37 15.89
CA GLY A 142 -25.34 -1.04 17.29
C GLY A 142 -25.67 0.44 17.55
N ASN A 143 -25.39 1.35 16.61
CA ASN A 143 -25.75 2.77 16.72
C ASN A 143 -27.17 3.02 16.17
N LYS A 144 -28.06 3.53 17.03
CA LYS A 144 -29.47 3.82 16.71
C LYS A 144 -29.67 5.05 15.83
N ASP A 145 -28.69 5.96 15.78
CA ASP A 145 -28.75 7.19 14.98
C ASP A 145 -28.22 6.99 13.54
N SER A 146 -27.98 5.73 13.15
CA SER A 146 -27.58 5.33 11.80
C SER A 146 -28.70 5.61 10.79
N LYS A 147 -28.45 6.48 9.81
CA LYS A 147 -29.43 6.97 8.83
C LYS A 147 -29.73 5.97 7.70
N TRP A 148 -30.29 4.81 8.06
CA TRP A 148 -30.64 3.73 7.12
C TRP A 148 -31.60 4.19 6.00
N GLU A 149 -32.43 5.21 6.27
CA GLU A 149 -33.49 5.72 5.39
C GLU A 149 -33.03 6.03 3.96
N VAL A 150 -31.78 6.47 3.80
CA VAL A 150 -31.23 6.92 2.50
C VAL A 150 -30.90 5.76 1.53
N VAL A 151 -30.88 4.52 2.03
CA VAL A 151 -30.44 3.34 1.26
C VAL A 151 -31.56 2.78 0.39
N PHE A 152 -32.78 2.69 0.92
CA PHE A 152 -33.89 1.93 0.31
C PHE A 152 -34.37 2.48 -1.05
N PRO A 153 -34.53 3.81 -1.26
CA PRO A 153 -34.92 4.35 -2.57
C PRO A 153 -33.95 3.98 -3.70
N GLN A 154 -32.68 3.72 -3.37
CA GLN A 154 -31.62 3.41 -4.34
C GLN A 154 -31.67 1.95 -4.80
N PHE A 155 -32.19 1.02 -3.97
CA PHE A 155 -32.47 -0.34 -4.41
C PHE A 155 -33.71 -0.40 -5.30
N ILE A 156 -34.77 0.34 -4.98
CA ILE A 156 -35.99 0.39 -5.83
C ILE A 156 -35.69 0.86 -7.24
N LYS A 157 -34.89 1.92 -7.38
CA LYS A 157 -34.46 2.45 -8.68
C LYS A 157 -33.60 1.46 -9.51
N GLN A 158 -33.05 0.42 -8.87
CA GLN A 158 -32.32 -0.64 -9.56
C GLN A 158 -33.23 -1.83 -9.88
N ILE A 159 -34.09 -2.25 -8.95
CA ILE A 159 -35.16 -3.24 -9.20
C ILE A 159 -36.03 -2.78 -10.38
N SER A 160 -36.47 -1.53 -10.40
CA SER A 160 -37.31 -0.95 -11.45
C SER A 160 -36.66 -0.99 -12.85
N GLY A 161 -35.33 -0.92 -12.91
CA GLY A 161 -34.54 -1.06 -14.13
C GLY A 161 -34.52 -2.48 -14.72
N TYR A 162 -34.89 -3.50 -13.95
CA TYR A 162 -34.96 -4.90 -14.36
C TYR A 162 -36.39 -5.47 -14.40
N THR A 163 -37.28 -5.00 -13.51
CA THR A 163 -38.68 -5.47 -13.41
C THR A 163 -39.68 -4.55 -14.13
N GLY A 164 -39.25 -3.34 -14.50
CA GLY A 164 -40.12 -2.28 -15.02
C GLY A 164 -40.50 -1.27 -13.94
N GLN A 165 -40.63 0.00 -14.33
CA GLN A 165 -40.96 1.09 -13.39
C GLN A 165 -42.39 0.99 -12.84
N GLU A 166 -43.33 0.53 -13.66
CA GLU A 166 -44.74 0.35 -13.30
C GLU A 166 -44.93 -0.54 -12.07
N ILE A 167 -44.25 -1.70 -12.00
CA ILE A 167 -44.38 -2.63 -10.87
C ILE A 167 -43.69 -2.12 -9.60
N THR A 168 -42.66 -1.27 -9.69
CA THR A 168 -42.09 -0.63 -8.49
C THR A 168 -42.88 0.57 -8.02
N ASP A 169 -43.52 1.32 -8.93
CA ASP A 169 -44.32 2.48 -8.60
C ASP A 169 -45.63 2.04 -7.93
N ILE A 170 -46.35 1.05 -8.50
CA ILE A 170 -47.62 0.53 -7.93
C ILE A 170 -47.46 -0.18 -6.58
N LEU A 171 -46.25 -0.63 -6.24
CA LEU A 171 -45.92 -1.23 -4.94
C LEU A 171 -45.33 -0.21 -3.95
N THR A 172 -44.91 0.97 -4.39
CA THR A 172 -44.41 2.03 -3.52
C THR A 172 -45.59 2.82 -2.95
N SER A 173 -45.65 3.01 -1.63
CA SER A 173 -46.70 3.81 -1.02
C SER A 173 -46.56 5.29 -1.37
N ASP A 174 -47.63 5.87 -1.93
CA ASP A 174 -47.75 7.27 -2.35
C ASP A 174 -49.05 7.95 -1.84
N PHE A 175 -49.94 7.19 -1.18
CA PHE A 175 -51.24 7.61 -0.66
C PHE A 175 -51.20 8.90 0.18
N SER A 176 -52.34 9.57 0.34
CA SER A 176 -52.48 10.81 1.14
C SER A 176 -52.15 10.68 2.63
N THR A 177 -52.02 9.46 3.15
CA THR A 177 -51.55 9.14 4.51
C THR A 177 -50.08 8.70 4.58
N THR A 178 -49.38 8.70 3.45
CA THR A 178 -47.97 8.27 3.36
C THR A 178 -47.07 9.25 4.09
N THR A 179 -46.21 8.69 4.95
CA THR A 179 -45.10 9.38 5.61
C THR A 179 -43.78 8.89 5.01
N PRO A 180 -42.64 9.61 5.19
CA PRO A 180 -41.34 9.11 4.77
C PRO A 180 -41.03 7.69 5.29
N THR A 181 -41.42 7.40 6.54
CA THR A 181 -41.24 6.08 7.16
C THR A 181 -42.08 5.00 6.47
N THR A 182 -43.37 5.24 6.19
CA THR A 182 -44.21 4.23 5.52
C THR A 182 -43.85 4.05 4.04
N GLN A 183 -43.38 5.12 3.37
CA GLN A 183 -42.78 5.01 2.05
C GLN A 183 -41.56 4.08 2.08
N ILE A 184 -40.60 4.31 2.98
CA ILE A 184 -39.42 3.45 3.15
C ILE A 184 -39.79 2.00 3.46
N VAL A 185 -40.80 1.76 4.32
CA VAL A 185 -41.29 0.40 4.61
C VAL A 185 -41.79 -0.29 3.34
N SER A 186 -42.60 0.38 2.51
CA SER A 186 -43.05 -0.20 1.22
C SER A 186 -41.89 -0.55 0.28
N GLN A 187 -40.83 0.27 0.29
CA GLN A 187 -39.62 0.01 -0.50
C GLN A 187 -38.85 -1.22 0.02
N ILE A 188 -38.76 -1.41 1.35
CA ILE A 188 -38.21 -2.63 1.92
C ILE A 188 -39.06 -3.86 1.54
N THR A 189 -40.39 -3.73 1.49
CA THR A 189 -41.31 -4.81 1.06
C THR A 189 -41.14 -5.17 -0.43
N ILE A 190 -40.85 -4.21 -1.31
CA ILE A 190 -40.48 -4.49 -2.70
C ILE A 190 -39.15 -5.26 -2.75
N MET A 191 -38.15 -4.89 -1.96
CA MET A 191 -36.88 -5.63 -1.91
C MET A 191 -37.09 -7.09 -1.44
N GLU A 192 -37.89 -7.30 -0.40
CA GLU A 192 -38.30 -8.63 0.09
C GLU A 192 -39.02 -9.45 -1.01
N THR A 193 -39.83 -8.81 -1.85
CA THR A 193 -40.56 -9.45 -2.97
C THR A 193 -39.63 -10.00 -4.06
N PHE A 194 -38.47 -9.38 -4.28
CA PHE A 194 -37.54 -9.77 -5.35
C PHE A 194 -36.21 -10.41 -4.88
N LYS A 195 -36.06 -10.69 -3.57
CA LYS A 195 -34.79 -11.19 -3.00
C LYS A 195 -34.26 -12.50 -3.59
N GLU A 196 -35.14 -13.40 -4.03
CA GLU A 196 -34.75 -14.67 -4.67
C GLU A 196 -34.12 -14.46 -6.08
N TYR A 197 -34.13 -13.22 -6.59
CA TYR A 197 -33.57 -12.83 -7.89
C TYR A 197 -32.39 -11.84 -7.79
N PHE A 198 -32.15 -11.22 -6.62
CA PHE A 198 -31.15 -10.15 -6.45
C PHE A 198 -30.40 -10.23 -5.10
N ASP A 199 -29.08 -10.40 -5.16
CA ASP A 199 -28.19 -10.23 -4.00
C ASP A 199 -28.07 -8.75 -3.58
N TYR A 200 -28.79 -8.33 -2.55
CA TYR A 200 -28.70 -6.96 -2.04
C TYR A 200 -27.39 -6.70 -1.30
N LYS A 201 -26.56 -5.80 -1.84
CA LYS A 201 -25.26 -5.45 -1.27
C LYS A 201 -25.02 -3.94 -1.23
N VAL A 202 -24.69 -3.42 -0.04
CA VAL A 202 -24.25 -2.03 0.17
C VAL A 202 -22.73 -1.97 0.18
N ILE A 203 -22.16 -0.94 -0.45
CA ILE A 203 -20.72 -0.64 -0.50
C ILE A 203 -20.57 0.88 -0.48
N MET A 204 -19.76 1.41 0.44
CA MET A 204 -19.44 2.84 0.55
C MET A 204 -17.97 3.00 0.89
N ILE A 205 -17.31 4.01 0.32
CA ILE A 205 -15.88 4.30 0.54
C ILE A 205 -15.60 5.78 0.27
N GLY A 206 -14.73 6.38 1.10
CA GLY A 206 -13.89 7.47 0.63
C GLY A 206 -12.88 6.93 -0.40
N CYS A 207 -12.57 7.71 -1.43
CA CYS A 207 -11.60 7.36 -2.45
C CYS A 207 -10.88 8.63 -2.93
N GLY A 208 -9.54 8.61 -2.97
CA GLY A 208 -8.67 9.69 -3.45
C GLY A 208 -7.47 9.94 -2.54
N ILE A 209 -6.37 10.46 -3.10
CA ILE A 209 -5.23 10.96 -2.32
C ILE A 209 -5.31 12.50 -2.38
N PRO A 210 -5.44 13.24 -1.26
CA PRO A 210 -5.58 14.69 -1.33
C PRO A 210 -4.27 15.37 -1.75
N LYS A 211 -3.13 14.88 -1.26
CA LYS A 211 -1.81 15.51 -1.41
C LYS A 211 -0.70 14.47 -1.54
N ILE A 212 0.27 14.74 -2.40
CA ILE A 212 1.49 13.95 -2.56
C ILE A 212 2.72 14.81 -2.27
N THR A 213 3.61 14.33 -1.40
CA THR A 213 4.94 14.89 -1.17
C THR A 213 5.96 14.08 -1.95
N ILE A 214 6.79 14.77 -2.72
CA ILE A 214 7.84 14.16 -3.56
C ILE A 214 9.19 14.67 -3.09
N GLU A 215 9.92 13.78 -2.41
CA GLU A 215 11.27 14.00 -1.91
C GLU A 215 12.32 13.80 -3.02
N GLY A 216 13.56 14.18 -2.75
CA GLY A 216 14.69 14.08 -3.69
C GLY A 216 14.77 15.21 -4.70
N THR A 217 15.94 15.41 -5.31
CA THR A 217 16.12 16.40 -6.38
C THR A 217 15.62 15.86 -7.72
N VAL A 218 15.46 16.74 -8.72
CA VAL A 218 15.20 16.35 -10.11
C VAL A 218 16.21 15.32 -10.60
N ASP A 219 17.50 15.58 -10.37
CA ASP A 219 18.62 14.72 -10.76
C ASP A 219 18.50 13.31 -10.15
N ASP A 220 17.97 13.19 -8.94
CA ASP A 220 17.79 11.89 -8.29
C ASP A 220 16.69 11.06 -8.96
N TRP A 221 15.60 11.70 -9.37
CA TRP A 221 14.56 11.05 -10.17
C TRP A 221 15.02 10.71 -11.59
N GLU A 222 15.89 11.52 -12.19
CA GLU A 222 16.52 11.21 -13.48
C GLU A 222 17.49 10.02 -13.37
N LYS A 223 18.30 9.93 -12.29
CA LYS A 223 19.11 8.73 -11.97
C LYS A 223 18.24 7.47 -11.77
N VAL A 224 17.05 7.58 -11.17
CA VAL A 224 16.11 6.44 -11.05
C VAL A 224 15.62 5.98 -12.42
N LEU A 225 15.30 6.91 -13.33
CA LEU A 225 14.92 6.59 -14.71
C LEU A 225 16.07 5.95 -15.49
N GLU A 226 17.30 6.46 -15.38
CA GLU A 226 18.49 5.88 -16.03
C GLU A 226 18.78 4.45 -15.54
N LYS A 227 18.75 4.21 -14.23
CA LYS A 227 18.90 2.87 -13.64
C LYS A 227 17.80 1.91 -14.13
N THR A 228 16.56 2.41 -14.26
CA THR A 228 15.42 1.64 -14.77
C THR A 228 15.60 1.27 -16.25
N ARG A 229 16.09 2.20 -17.09
CA ARG A 229 16.47 1.92 -18.48
C ARG A 229 17.62 0.91 -18.57
N TYR A 230 18.62 1.00 -17.69
CA TYR A 230 19.76 0.08 -17.67
C TYR A 230 19.36 -1.38 -17.40
N ILE A 231 18.41 -1.64 -16.48
CA ILE A 231 17.97 -3.02 -16.21
C ILE A 231 17.09 -3.62 -17.32
N SER A 232 16.60 -2.84 -18.28
CA SER A 232 15.77 -3.33 -19.40
C SER A 232 16.44 -4.43 -20.24
N LYS A 233 17.78 -4.48 -20.25
CA LYS A 233 18.60 -5.43 -21.01
C LYS A 233 18.51 -6.88 -20.50
N TYR A 234 18.01 -7.11 -19.29
CA TYR A 234 17.87 -8.44 -18.68
C TYR A 234 16.43 -8.98 -18.88
N ASP A 235 15.96 -9.17 -20.12
CA ASP A 235 14.55 -9.48 -20.46
C ASP A 235 13.49 -8.66 -19.67
N LEU A 236 13.70 -7.36 -19.54
CA LEU A 236 12.80 -6.49 -18.77
C LEU A 236 12.21 -5.32 -19.55
N LYS A 237 12.36 -5.29 -20.88
CA LYS A 237 11.70 -4.28 -21.74
C LYS A 237 10.18 -4.26 -21.55
N TRP A 238 9.53 -5.41 -21.43
CA TRP A 238 8.08 -5.52 -21.17
C TRP A 238 7.61 -4.85 -19.87
N TRP A 239 8.53 -4.64 -18.91
CA TRP A 239 8.24 -4.00 -17.62
C TRP A 239 8.76 -2.56 -17.55
N THR A 240 10.02 -2.35 -17.94
CA THR A 240 10.69 -1.05 -17.90
C THR A 240 10.05 -0.03 -18.85
N ASN A 241 9.54 -0.46 -20.02
CA ASN A 241 8.75 0.39 -20.91
C ASN A 241 7.46 0.91 -20.25
N GLU A 242 6.90 0.19 -19.28
CA GLU A 242 5.69 0.60 -18.56
C GLU A 242 6.00 1.49 -17.35
N LEU A 243 7.16 1.30 -16.71
CA LEU A 243 7.68 2.15 -15.62
C LEU A 243 8.16 3.52 -16.12
N GLU A 244 8.85 3.58 -17.26
CA GLU A 244 9.47 4.81 -17.77
C GLU A 244 8.48 5.99 -17.90
N PRO A 245 7.27 5.83 -18.47
CA PRO A 245 6.26 6.89 -18.49
C PRO A 245 5.85 7.39 -17.09
N VAL A 246 5.82 6.51 -16.09
CA VAL A 246 5.46 6.86 -14.70
C VAL A 246 6.58 7.70 -14.07
N LEU A 247 7.83 7.23 -14.17
CA LEU A 247 9.00 7.96 -13.69
C LEU A 247 9.13 9.33 -14.39
N GLN A 248 8.85 9.39 -15.68
CA GLN A 248 8.88 10.65 -16.44
C GLN A 248 7.81 11.65 -15.96
N GLN A 249 6.63 11.20 -15.50
CA GLN A 249 5.62 12.08 -14.89
C GLN A 249 6.02 12.58 -13.49
N ILE A 250 6.76 11.77 -12.70
CA ILE A 250 7.34 12.22 -11.42
C ILE A 250 8.40 13.29 -11.67
N ILE A 251 9.34 13.06 -12.60
CA ILE A 251 10.33 14.06 -13.04
C ILE A 251 9.64 15.33 -13.56
N ASN A 252 8.57 15.19 -14.35
CA ASN A 252 7.80 16.34 -14.84
C ASN A 252 7.19 17.15 -13.70
N THR A 253 6.65 16.48 -12.68
CA THR A 253 6.07 17.12 -11.49
C THR A 253 7.13 17.93 -10.73
N LYS A 254 8.32 17.35 -10.46
CA LYS A 254 9.46 18.07 -9.84
C LYS A 254 10.09 19.15 -10.75
N LYS A 255 9.77 19.15 -12.05
CA LYS A 255 10.06 20.26 -12.99
C LYS A 255 8.89 21.26 -13.10
N GLY A 256 8.01 21.33 -12.09
CA GLY A 256 6.86 22.24 -12.01
C GLY A 256 5.67 21.89 -12.93
N ARG A 257 5.73 20.79 -13.67
CA ARG A 257 4.69 20.35 -14.63
C ARG A 257 3.78 19.30 -14.00
N PHE A 258 3.10 19.69 -12.92
CA PHE A 258 2.17 18.82 -12.19
C PHE A 258 0.97 18.40 -13.06
N ASN A 259 0.69 17.09 -13.10
CA ASN A 259 -0.41 16.51 -13.86
C ASN A 259 -1.41 15.86 -12.89
N LYS A 260 -2.44 16.60 -12.47
CA LYS A 260 -3.46 16.11 -11.53
C LYS A 260 -4.04 14.75 -11.95
N LYS A 261 -4.36 14.57 -13.24
CA LYS A 261 -4.96 13.32 -13.73
C LYS A 261 -4.04 12.12 -13.47
N PHE A 262 -2.75 12.24 -13.80
CA PHE A 262 -1.77 11.18 -13.53
C PHE A 262 -1.72 10.83 -12.03
N TRP A 263 -1.79 11.82 -11.14
CA TRP A 263 -1.76 11.57 -9.70
C TRP A 263 -3.06 10.97 -9.13
N MET A 264 -4.23 11.33 -9.68
CA MET A 264 -5.49 10.63 -9.37
C MET A 264 -5.43 9.16 -9.81
N GLU A 265 -4.83 8.88 -10.97
CA GLU A 265 -4.66 7.53 -11.52
C GLU A 265 -3.56 6.69 -10.83
N MET A 266 -3.06 7.11 -9.65
CA MET A 266 -2.02 6.42 -8.88
C MET A 266 -2.47 5.07 -8.34
N ILE A 267 -3.50 5.03 -7.49
CA ILE A 267 -3.96 3.78 -6.83
C ILE A 267 -5.10 3.13 -7.62
N LYS A 268 -6.03 3.92 -8.15
CA LYS A 268 -7.11 3.44 -9.03
C LYS A 268 -7.37 4.40 -10.18
N PHE A 269 -7.68 3.85 -11.34
CA PHE A 269 -8.38 4.59 -12.39
C PHE A 269 -9.75 5.00 -11.87
N HIS A 270 -9.90 6.28 -11.55
CA HIS A 270 -11.13 6.90 -11.11
C HIS A 270 -11.21 8.33 -11.64
N THR A 271 -12.38 8.93 -11.52
CA THR A 271 -12.61 10.36 -11.80
C THR A 271 -13.47 10.94 -10.69
N GLU A 272 -13.50 12.26 -10.55
CA GLU A 272 -14.35 13.00 -9.60
C GLU A 272 -15.86 12.66 -9.69
N LYS A 273 -16.29 11.90 -10.72
CA LYS A 273 -17.68 11.51 -10.98
C LYS A 273 -17.89 9.99 -11.14
N LYS A 274 -16.85 9.15 -11.11
CA LYS A 274 -16.94 7.68 -11.23
C LYS A 274 -15.79 6.97 -10.51
N TYR A 275 -16.14 6.10 -9.56
CA TYR A 275 -15.20 5.22 -8.87
C TYR A 275 -15.02 3.89 -9.60
N GLY A 276 -13.79 3.37 -9.59
CA GLY A 276 -13.48 2.01 -10.07
C GLY A 276 -13.91 0.91 -9.09
N ASN A 277 -13.74 -0.36 -9.47
CA ASN A 277 -14.15 -1.51 -8.66
C ASN A 277 -13.54 -1.44 -7.23
N PRO A 278 -14.35 -1.56 -6.16
CA PRO A 278 -13.88 -1.47 -4.78
C PRO A 278 -12.74 -2.44 -4.44
N LYS A 279 -12.75 -3.64 -5.02
CA LYS A 279 -11.81 -4.73 -4.71
C LYS A 279 -10.50 -4.70 -5.50
N VAL A 280 -10.32 -3.71 -6.37
CA VAL A 280 -9.28 -3.75 -7.40
C VAL A 280 -8.40 -2.51 -7.32
N ILE A 281 -7.09 -2.72 -7.16
CA ILE A 281 -6.06 -1.70 -7.39
C ILE A 281 -5.70 -1.77 -8.87
N ASN A 282 -5.89 -0.70 -9.63
CA ASN A 282 -5.64 -0.68 -11.08
C ASN A 282 -4.97 0.59 -11.59
N GLY A 283 -4.65 1.55 -10.71
CA GLY A 283 -3.83 2.71 -11.08
C GLY A 283 -2.38 2.34 -11.35
N TRP A 284 -1.55 3.30 -11.76
CA TRP A 284 -0.17 3.03 -12.18
C TRP A 284 0.72 2.41 -11.09
N ILE A 285 0.30 2.40 -9.82
CA ILE A 285 1.00 1.70 -8.74
C ILE A 285 1.16 0.20 -9.02
N THR A 286 0.24 -0.45 -9.77
CA THR A 286 0.35 -1.89 -10.11
C THR A 286 1.63 -2.20 -10.87
N LYS A 287 2.17 -1.23 -11.62
CA LYS A 287 3.39 -1.37 -12.42
C LYS A 287 4.63 -1.62 -11.57
N PHE A 288 4.62 -1.29 -10.28
CA PHE A 288 5.73 -1.58 -9.37
C PHE A 288 5.73 -3.03 -8.83
N PHE A 289 4.69 -3.82 -9.13
CA PHE A 289 4.51 -5.18 -8.65
C PHE A 289 4.47 -6.17 -9.84
N PRO A 290 5.63 -6.43 -10.51
CA PRO A 290 5.70 -7.29 -11.70
C PRO A 290 5.48 -8.79 -11.43
N TYR A 291 5.60 -9.23 -10.18
CA TYR A 291 5.57 -10.63 -9.78
C TYR A 291 4.70 -10.87 -8.54
N ASP A 292 3.97 -11.98 -8.57
CA ASP A 292 3.33 -12.56 -7.39
C ASP A 292 4.29 -13.44 -6.57
N LYS A 293 3.82 -13.92 -5.41
CA LYS A 293 4.61 -14.69 -4.42
C LYS A 293 5.10 -16.03 -4.97
N ASP A 294 4.41 -16.58 -5.96
CA ASP A 294 4.73 -17.86 -6.62
C ASP A 294 5.64 -17.64 -7.84
N GLY A 295 6.07 -16.39 -8.07
CA GLY A 295 7.02 -16.00 -9.09
C GLY A 295 6.43 -15.71 -10.47
N ILE A 296 5.11 -15.78 -10.62
CA ILE A 296 4.43 -15.63 -11.92
C ILE A 296 4.31 -14.14 -12.27
N ARG A 297 4.45 -13.80 -13.56
CA ARG A 297 4.31 -12.41 -14.03
C ARG A 297 2.88 -11.93 -13.79
N THR A 298 2.69 -10.83 -13.06
CA THR A 298 1.36 -10.20 -12.85
C THR A 298 0.79 -9.63 -14.14
N ASN A 299 1.62 -9.49 -15.17
CA ASN A 299 1.36 -8.75 -16.41
C ASN A 299 0.99 -7.27 -16.14
N LEU A 300 1.38 -6.74 -14.97
CA LEU A 300 1.13 -5.36 -14.51
C LEU A 300 -0.35 -4.97 -14.43
N LYS A 301 -1.24 -5.97 -14.46
CA LYS A 301 -2.70 -5.83 -14.43
C LYS A 301 -3.18 -5.43 -13.04
N SER A 302 -4.46 -5.06 -13.01
CA SER A 302 -5.33 -5.02 -11.82
C SER A 302 -4.96 -6.05 -10.75
N ILE A 303 -4.61 -5.57 -9.55
CA ILE A 303 -4.37 -6.40 -8.37
C ILE A 303 -5.70 -6.58 -7.63
N THR A 304 -6.12 -7.84 -7.46
CA THR A 304 -7.37 -8.24 -6.76
C THR A 304 -7.13 -8.80 -5.36
N ASP A 305 -5.91 -9.25 -5.08
CA ASP A 305 -5.49 -9.80 -3.79
C ASP A 305 -4.03 -9.39 -3.54
N ILE A 306 -3.79 -8.61 -2.49
CA ILE A 306 -2.46 -8.14 -2.11
C ILE A 306 -1.62 -9.30 -1.51
N SER A 307 -2.25 -10.25 -0.80
CA SER A 307 -1.55 -11.38 -0.19
C SER A 307 -0.97 -12.36 -1.21
N SER A 308 -1.49 -12.34 -2.45
CA SER A 308 -0.90 -13.03 -3.58
C SER A 308 0.44 -12.45 -4.03
N LEU A 309 0.77 -11.19 -3.71
CA LEU A 309 1.98 -10.54 -4.20
C LEU A 309 3.24 -10.97 -3.45
N ALA A 310 4.39 -10.93 -4.12
CA ALA A 310 5.66 -11.22 -3.47
C ALA A 310 5.98 -10.17 -2.39
N SER A 311 6.23 -10.65 -1.16
CA SER A 311 6.53 -9.84 0.04
C SER A 311 7.52 -8.72 -0.24
N GLU A 312 7.18 -7.50 0.21
CA GLU A 312 7.99 -6.28 0.14
C GLU A 312 9.23 -6.30 1.06
N ILE A 313 9.49 -7.43 1.73
CA ILE A 313 10.68 -7.70 2.54
C ILE A 313 11.41 -8.91 1.96
N VAL A 314 12.61 -8.68 1.42
CA VAL A 314 13.50 -9.74 0.96
C VAL A 314 14.22 -10.39 2.16
N LYS A 315 14.43 -11.71 2.08
CA LYS A 315 14.99 -12.54 3.14
C LYS A 315 16.09 -13.41 2.55
N VAL A 316 17.36 -13.14 2.87
CA VAL A 316 18.54 -13.78 2.28
C VAL A 316 19.22 -14.67 3.32
N PRO A 317 19.21 -16.00 3.18
CA PRO A 317 19.83 -16.90 4.15
C PRO A 317 21.36 -16.87 4.06
N PHE A 318 22.04 -17.00 5.20
CA PHE A 318 23.48 -17.19 5.30
C PHE A 318 23.85 -18.09 6.48
N MET A 319 25.08 -18.61 6.46
CA MET A 319 25.67 -19.33 7.59
C MET A 319 26.69 -18.43 8.28
N CYS A 320 26.68 -18.38 9.61
CA CYS A 320 27.69 -17.69 10.40
C CYS A 320 28.49 -18.72 11.20
N GLU A 321 29.82 -18.63 11.18
CA GLU A 321 30.71 -19.49 11.97
C GLU A 321 31.37 -18.66 13.08
N ASP A 322 30.93 -18.86 14.32
CA ASP A 322 31.66 -18.41 15.50
C ASP A 322 32.88 -19.32 15.70
N ARG A 323 34.06 -18.71 15.56
CA ARG A 323 35.38 -19.34 15.70
C ARG A 323 36.19 -18.71 16.84
N ILE A 324 35.52 -18.06 17.80
CA ILE A 324 36.18 -17.45 18.98
C ILE A 324 36.79 -18.52 19.89
N ASP A 325 36.19 -19.73 19.91
CA ASP A 325 36.83 -20.94 20.42
C ASP A 325 37.32 -21.78 19.22
N GLU A 326 38.65 -21.86 19.04
CA GLU A 326 39.27 -22.63 17.96
C GLU A 326 39.00 -24.15 18.07
N GLN A 327 38.63 -24.65 19.25
CA GLN A 327 38.32 -26.06 19.51
C GLN A 327 36.83 -26.37 19.33
N HIS A 328 35.95 -25.36 19.41
CA HIS A 328 34.49 -25.53 19.35
C HIS A 328 33.82 -24.50 18.42
N VAL A 329 34.09 -24.62 17.11
CA VAL A 329 33.42 -23.82 16.08
C VAL A 329 31.91 -24.02 16.14
N LYS A 330 31.14 -22.93 16.29
CA LYS A 330 29.67 -22.97 16.32
C LYS A 330 29.12 -22.40 15.02
N THR A 331 28.25 -23.15 14.37
CA THR A 331 27.65 -22.75 13.07
C THR A 331 26.19 -22.36 13.27
N TYR A 332 25.84 -21.11 12.97
CA TYR A 332 24.49 -20.56 13.10
C TYR A 332 23.80 -20.42 11.74
N GLN A 333 22.52 -20.77 11.68
CA GLN A 333 21.66 -20.47 10.54
C GLN A 333 21.07 -19.06 10.69
N MET A 334 21.29 -18.20 9.71
CA MET A 334 20.91 -16.79 9.80
C MET A 334 20.21 -16.31 8.52
N GLU A 335 19.50 -15.20 8.61
CA GLU A 335 18.85 -14.51 7.49
C GLU A 335 19.11 -12.99 7.59
N PHE A 336 19.54 -12.36 6.50
CA PHE A 336 19.44 -10.91 6.33
C PHE A 336 18.03 -10.57 5.83
N TRP A 337 17.30 -9.73 6.55
CA TRP A 337 16.00 -9.22 6.14
C TRP A 337 16.14 -7.75 5.75
N ALA A 338 15.56 -7.34 4.62
CA ALA A 338 15.60 -5.94 4.18
C ALA A 338 14.37 -5.60 3.33
N GLY A 339 13.85 -4.38 3.46
CA GLY A 339 12.67 -3.94 2.71
C GLY A 339 11.94 -2.79 3.38
N PHE A 340 10.65 -2.67 3.08
CA PHE A 340 9.76 -1.76 3.79
C PHE A 340 9.29 -2.42 5.07
N VAL A 341 9.34 -1.69 6.19
CA VAL A 341 9.08 -2.25 7.54
C VAL A 341 7.72 -1.79 8.10
N GLY A 342 7.24 -0.65 7.64
CA GLY A 342 5.99 -0.02 8.03
C GLY A 342 5.86 1.36 7.39
N LEU A 343 4.92 2.16 7.85
CA LEU A 343 4.80 3.57 7.49
C LEU A 343 4.93 4.44 8.73
N SER A 344 5.76 5.49 8.66
CA SER A 344 5.67 6.59 9.62
C SER A 344 4.45 7.45 9.30
N GLN A 345 3.87 8.07 10.32
CA GLN A 345 2.68 8.90 10.21
C GLN A 345 2.96 10.24 10.90
N ARG A 346 2.96 11.32 10.11
CA ARG A 346 3.20 12.69 10.59
C ARG A 346 1.96 13.30 11.25
N ALA A 347 2.16 14.43 11.92
CA ALA A 347 1.10 15.22 12.56
C ALA A 347 0.04 15.80 11.60
N ASP A 348 0.31 15.81 10.30
CA ASP A 348 -0.63 16.16 9.22
C ASP A 348 -1.25 14.91 8.55
N PHE A 349 -1.28 13.79 9.28
CA PHE A 349 -1.74 12.45 8.85
C PHE A 349 -1.00 11.85 7.64
N MET A 350 0.06 12.51 7.16
CA MET A 350 0.84 12.10 6.01
C MET A 350 1.60 10.81 6.29
N LEU A 351 1.43 9.81 5.43
CA LEU A 351 2.09 8.51 5.56
C LEU A 351 3.33 8.41 4.64
N LYS A 352 4.45 7.92 5.19
CA LYS A 352 5.70 7.67 4.46
C LYS A 352 6.17 6.22 4.71
N PRO A 353 6.39 5.41 3.65
CA PRO A 353 7.04 4.10 3.78
C PRO A 353 8.45 4.19 4.35
N GLU A 354 8.71 3.45 5.41
CA GLU A 354 10.01 3.39 6.07
C GLU A 354 10.77 2.14 5.65
N ILE A 355 12.01 2.34 5.20
CA ILE A 355 12.93 1.31 4.73
C ILE A 355 13.84 0.89 5.88
N GLY A 356 14.08 -0.42 6.05
CA GLY A 356 14.96 -0.92 7.08
C GLY A 356 15.52 -2.31 6.82
N TRP A 357 16.37 -2.77 7.73
CA TRP A 357 17.01 -4.08 7.67
C TRP A 357 17.18 -4.72 9.05
N ALA A 358 17.29 -6.05 9.09
CA ALA A 358 17.62 -6.82 10.29
C ALA A 358 18.51 -8.03 9.97
N VAL A 359 19.25 -8.44 10.99
CA VAL A 359 20.01 -9.69 11.05
C VAL A 359 19.24 -10.64 11.99
N ILE A 360 18.76 -11.75 11.43
CA ILE A 360 17.93 -12.72 12.12
C ILE A 360 18.70 -14.01 12.32
N ASN A 361 18.74 -14.51 13.54
CA ASN A 361 19.28 -15.81 13.91
C ASN A 361 18.13 -16.82 14.02
N LYS A 362 18.33 -18.04 13.50
CA LYS A 362 17.34 -19.13 13.50
C LYS A 362 17.70 -20.25 14.48
N GLY A 363 18.87 -20.16 15.11
CA GLY A 363 19.47 -21.19 15.94
C GLY A 363 20.82 -21.68 15.41
N GLN A 364 21.53 -22.40 16.28
CA GLN A 364 22.70 -23.19 15.90
C GLN A 364 22.25 -24.39 15.05
N LYS A 365 23.10 -24.79 14.10
CA LYS A 365 22.92 -25.97 13.24
C LYS A 365 23.32 -27.27 13.95
#